data_AF-A0A1E1VYU2-F1
#
_entry.id   AF-A0A1E1VYU2-F1
#
_cell.length_a   1.000
_cell.length_b   1.000
_cell.length_c   1.000
_cell.angle_alpha   90.00
_cell.angle_beta   90.00
_cell.angle_gamma   90.00
#
_symmetry.space_group_name_H-M   'P 1'
#
loop_
_entity.id
_entity.type
_entity.pdbx_description
1 polymer ?
#
loop_
_entity_poly.entity_id
_entity_poly.type
_entity_poly.pdbx_seq_one_letter_code
_entity_poly.pdbx_strand_id
1 'polypeptide(L)'
;MVDELRKYLNHLLEKVNGLHCILITDRDGVPLVKAVTERVPHLALRPNFISTFGMATDQASKLGLGRNKTIISMYSSYQVIQMNKLPLVITFIGSDNCNTGHILSLESQIEPFLKDLAAVVQDAP
;
A
#
# COMPACT_ATOMS: atom_id res chain seq x y z
N MET A 1 -4.03 17.73 -7.80
CA MET A 1 -4.43 16.33 -7.52
C MET A 1 -3.27 15.42 -7.07
N VAL A 2 -2.38 14.92 -7.95
CA VAL A 2 -1.33 13.96 -7.55
C VAL A 2 -0.35 14.56 -6.53
N ASP A 3 0.07 15.81 -6.71
CA ASP A 3 0.97 16.47 -5.75
C ASP A 3 0.29 16.77 -4.41
N GLU A 4 -1.02 17.06 -4.40
CA GLU A 4 -1.80 17.24 -3.18
C GLU A 4 -1.95 15.91 -2.43
N LEU A 5 -2.25 14.83 -3.15
CA LEU A 5 -2.27 13.49 -2.57
C LEU A 5 -0.89 13.13 -2.01
N ARG A 6 0.20 13.39 -2.73
CA ARG A 6 1.56 13.15 -2.22
C ARG A 6 1.81 13.92 -0.92
N LYS A 7 1.45 15.21 -0.85
CA LYS A 7 1.56 16.02 0.38
C LYS A 7 0.71 15.43 1.52
N TYR A 8 -0.50 15.00 1.20
CA TYR A 8 -1.40 14.38 2.18
C TYR A 8 -0.84 13.05 2.72
N LEU A 9 -0.32 12.18 1.84
CA LEU A 9 0.32 10.93 2.24
C LEU A 9 1.57 11.17 3.11
N ASN A 10 2.38 12.20 2.80
CA ASN A 10 3.50 12.59 3.66
C ASN A 10 3.02 13.01 5.06
N HIS A 11 1.91 13.75 5.15
CA HIS A 11 1.32 14.08 6.45
C HIS A 11 0.81 12.84 7.20
N LEU A 12 0.25 11.85 6.50
CA LEU A 12 -0.19 10.58 7.13
C LEU A 12 1.00 9.74 7.65
N LEU A 13 2.16 9.79 6.98
CA LEU A 13 3.38 9.12 7.47
C LEU A 13 3.74 9.60 8.87
N GLU A 14 3.63 10.91 9.13
CA GLU A 14 3.99 11.51 10.41
C GLU A 14 3.02 11.15 11.55
N LYS A 15 1.78 10.75 11.23
CA LYS A 15 0.77 10.39 12.23
C LYS A 15 1.00 9.02 12.87
N VAL A 16 1.71 8.12 12.19
CA VAL A 16 1.91 6.75 12.66
C VAL A 16 3.38 6.52 12.94
N ASN A 17 3.73 6.46 14.24
CA ASN A 17 5.10 6.20 14.65
C ASN A 17 5.58 4.84 14.11
N GLY A 18 6.74 4.84 13.45
CA GLY A 18 7.32 3.66 12.83
C GLY A 18 6.81 3.39 11.41
N LEU A 19 5.92 4.21 10.84
CA LEU A 19 5.55 4.10 9.43
C LEU A 19 6.61 4.76 8.54
N HIS A 20 7.05 4.08 7.49
CA HIS A 20 8.17 4.51 6.64
C HIS A 20 7.77 4.75 5.19
N CYS A 21 6.68 4.13 4.74
CA CYS A 21 6.21 4.22 3.37
C CYS A 21 4.69 4.09 3.29
N ILE A 22 4.08 4.92 2.45
CA ILE A 22 2.76 4.71 1.87
C ILE A 22 2.94 4.76 0.35
N LEU A 23 2.59 3.68 -0.33
CA LEU A 23 2.77 3.50 -1.76
C LEU A 23 1.44 3.08 -2.38
N ILE A 24 1.03 3.78 -3.43
CA ILE A 24 -0.13 3.41 -4.24
C ILE A 24 0.40 2.97 -5.60
N THR A 25 0.11 1.73 -5.97
CA THR A 25 0.51 1.13 -7.25
C THR A 25 -0.70 0.57 -7.99
N ASP A 26 -0.52 0.24 -9.26
CA ASP A 26 -1.36 -0.76 -9.92
C ASP A 26 -1.06 -2.18 -9.41
N ARG A 27 -1.66 -3.20 -10.04
CA ARG A 27 -1.45 -4.61 -9.68
C ARG A 27 -0.04 -5.14 -10.01
N ASP A 28 0.65 -4.55 -10.98
CA ASP A 28 1.97 -4.97 -11.42
C ASP A 28 3.10 -4.30 -10.62
N GLY A 29 2.74 -3.46 -9.65
CA GLY A 29 3.68 -2.76 -8.77
C GLY A 29 4.23 -1.48 -9.38
N VAL A 30 3.62 -0.96 -10.45
CA VAL A 30 3.99 0.33 -11.05
C VAL A 30 3.52 1.45 -10.12
N PRO A 31 4.45 2.31 -9.64
CA PRO A 31 4.12 3.33 -8.65
C PRO A 31 3.37 4.50 -9.29
N LEU A 32 2.18 4.80 -8.77
CA LEU A 32 1.40 5.99 -9.13
C LEU A 32 1.76 7.15 -8.20
N VAL A 33 1.70 6.91 -6.89
CA VAL A 33 2.01 7.90 -5.85
C VAL A 33 2.76 7.22 -4.72
N LYS A 34 3.80 7.88 -4.21
CA LYS A 34 4.57 7.40 -3.06
C LYS A 34 4.88 8.52 -2.08
N ALA A 35 4.80 8.22 -0.80
CA ALA A 35 5.36 8.97 0.31
C ALA A 35 6.31 8.04 1.05
N VAL A 36 7.56 8.46 1.22
CA VAL A 36 8.66 7.59 1.67
C VAL A 36 9.61 8.37 2.57
N THR A 37 9.98 7.78 3.70
CA THR A 37 11.07 8.24 4.56
C THR A 37 12.39 7.54 4.20
N GLU A 38 13.52 8.09 4.63
CA GLU A 38 14.84 7.49 4.42
C GLU A 38 15.04 6.13 5.13
N ARG A 39 14.16 5.79 6.08
CA ARG A 39 14.25 4.56 6.89
C ARG A 39 13.64 3.34 6.23
N VAL A 40 12.98 3.49 5.07
CA VAL A 40 12.33 2.36 4.41
C VAL A 40 13.36 1.36 3.88
N PRO A 41 13.15 0.04 4.03
CA PRO A 41 13.98 -0.96 3.37
C PRO A 41 13.86 -0.85 1.83
N HIS A 42 14.95 -0.52 1.13
CA HIS A 42 14.93 -0.34 -0.33
C HIS A 42 14.46 -1.57 -1.11
N LEU A 43 14.74 -2.78 -0.61
CA LEU A 43 14.28 -4.02 -1.22
C LEU A 43 12.75 -4.12 -1.24
N ALA A 44 12.09 -3.62 -0.19
CA ALA A 44 10.63 -3.65 -0.06
C ALA A 44 9.93 -2.63 -0.98
N LEU A 45 10.68 -1.69 -1.59
CA LEU A 45 10.16 -0.76 -2.60
C LEU A 45 10.27 -1.29 -4.03
N ARG A 46 10.94 -2.41 -4.27
CA ARG A 46 11.16 -2.91 -5.63
C ARG A 46 9.82 -3.38 -6.22
N PRO A 47 9.50 -3.05 -7.49
CA PRO A 47 8.26 -3.49 -8.13
C PRO A 47 8.01 -5.00 -7.99
N ASN A 48 9.04 -5.84 -8.18
CA ASN A 48 8.92 -7.30 -8.02
C ASN A 48 8.51 -7.75 -6.60
N PHE A 49 8.91 -6.99 -5.58
CA PHE A 49 8.47 -7.26 -4.21
C PHE A 49 7.00 -6.87 -4.04
N ILE A 50 6.62 -5.69 -4.52
CA ILE A 50 5.25 -5.17 -4.42
C ILE A 50 4.25 -6.04 -5.19
N SER A 51 4.59 -6.45 -6.41
CA SER A 51 3.73 -7.22 -7.32
C SER A 51 3.43 -8.64 -6.82
N THR A 52 4.21 -9.14 -5.85
CA THR A 52 3.93 -10.42 -5.17
C THR A 52 2.52 -10.44 -4.56
N PHE A 53 2.00 -9.27 -4.16
CA PHE A 53 0.65 -9.13 -3.65
C PHE A 53 -0.41 -9.59 -4.64
N GLY A 54 -0.26 -9.29 -5.94
CA GLY A 54 -1.26 -9.63 -6.96
C GLY A 54 -1.53 -11.13 -7.01
N MET A 55 -0.47 -11.93 -7.02
CA MET A 55 -0.60 -13.40 -6.95
C MET A 55 -1.13 -13.85 -5.59
N ALA A 56 -0.63 -13.28 -4.50
CA ALA A 56 -1.02 -13.68 -3.15
C ALA A 56 -2.51 -13.42 -2.85
N THR A 57 -3.03 -12.24 -3.24
CA THR A 57 -4.45 -11.90 -3.07
C THR A 57 -5.36 -12.80 -3.90
N ASP A 58 -4.94 -13.19 -5.10
CA ASP A 58 -5.73 -14.05 -5.98
C ASP A 58 -5.80 -15.48 -5.43
N GLN A 59 -4.71 -16.00 -4.86
CA GLN A 59 -4.73 -17.30 -4.18
C GLN A 59 -5.47 -17.25 -2.85
N ALA A 60 -5.28 -16.21 -2.04
CA ALA A 60 -5.99 -16.04 -0.78
C ALA A 60 -7.52 -15.97 -0.96
N SER A 61 -7.99 -15.38 -2.07
CA SER A 61 -9.42 -15.32 -2.40
C SER A 61 -10.03 -16.70 -2.74
N LYS A 62 -9.20 -17.72 -3.01
CA LYS A 62 -9.65 -19.09 -3.32
C LYS A 62 -9.80 -19.96 -2.07
N LEU A 63 -9.52 -19.44 -0.88
CA LEU A 63 -9.63 -20.18 0.40
C LEU A 63 -11.08 -20.39 0.88
N GLY A 64 -12.09 -19.97 0.11
CA GLY A 64 -13.50 -20.09 0.50
C GLY A 64 -13.97 -19.03 1.50
N LEU A 65 -13.15 -18.02 1.79
CA LEU A 65 -13.44 -16.93 2.75
C LEU A 65 -13.91 -15.63 2.07
N GLY A 66 -14.30 -15.71 0.79
CA GLY A 66 -14.60 -14.56 -0.04
C GLY A 66 -13.34 -13.85 -0.56
N ARG A 67 -13.52 -12.63 -1.06
CA ARG A 67 -12.43 -11.85 -1.67
C ARG A 67 -11.45 -11.35 -0.60
N ASN A 68 -10.16 -11.62 -0.81
CA ASN A 68 -9.11 -11.09 0.06
C ASN A 68 -9.08 -9.56 0.00
N LYS A 69 -9.05 -8.93 1.19
CA LYS A 69 -9.00 -7.47 1.35
C LYS A 69 -7.60 -6.97 1.67
N THR A 70 -6.89 -7.67 2.54
CA THR A 70 -5.61 -7.23 3.07
C THR A 70 -4.71 -8.43 3.31
N ILE A 71 -3.42 -8.26 3.07
CA ILE A 71 -2.35 -9.17 3.49
C ILE A 71 -1.38 -8.38 4.37
N ILE A 72 -1.02 -8.96 5.52
CA ILE A 72 -0.07 -8.39 6.47
C ILE A 72 1.09 -9.37 6.59
N SER A 73 2.29 -8.92 6.24
CA SER A 73 3.52 -9.71 6.26
C SER A 73 4.49 -9.13 7.29
N MET A 74 4.75 -9.87 8.36
CA MET A 74 5.69 -9.48 9.42
C MET A 74 7.07 -10.07 9.13
N TYR A 75 8.09 -9.21 9.06
CA TYR A 75 9.50 -9.59 8.95
C TYR A 75 10.25 -9.23 10.23
N SER A 76 11.52 -9.63 10.35
CA SER A 76 12.31 -9.43 11.57
C SER A 76 12.55 -7.96 11.95
N SER A 77 12.51 -7.03 11.00
CA SER A 77 12.78 -5.60 11.25
C SER A 77 11.76 -4.64 10.63
N TYR A 78 10.78 -5.16 9.90
CA TYR A 78 9.75 -4.36 9.24
C TYR A 78 8.49 -5.19 9.03
N GLN A 79 7.39 -4.50 8.75
CA GLN A 79 6.13 -5.11 8.34
C GLN A 79 5.64 -4.48 7.05
N VAL A 80 4.93 -5.27 6.25
CA VAL A 80 4.35 -4.85 4.98
C VAL A 80 2.85 -5.14 5.02
N ILE A 81 2.04 -4.10 4.87
CA ILE A 81 0.58 -4.22 4.83
C ILE A 81 0.13 -3.82 3.44
N GLN A 82 -0.54 -4.73 2.73
CA GLN A 82 -1.00 -4.50 1.37
C GLN A 82 -2.51 -4.66 1.32
N MET A 83 -3.21 -3.65 0.83
CA MET A 83 -4.66 -3.59 0.74
C MET A 83 -5.12 -3.63 -0.72
N ASN A 84 -6.08 -4.51 -0.97
CA ASN A 84 -6.70 -4.72 -2.27
C ASN A 84 -7.75 -3.62 -2.53
N LYS A 85 -7.43 -2.70 -3.46
CA LYS A 85 -8.29 -1.59 -3.89
C LYS A 85 -8.45 -1.56 -5.41
N LEU A 86 -8.77 -2.71 -6.02
CA LEU A 86 -8.73 -2.87 -7.49
C LEU A 86 -9.30 -1.66 -8.26
N PRO A 87 -8.60 -1.20 -9.31
CA PRO A 87 -7.38 -1.80 -9.91
C PRO A 87 -6.08 -1.48 -9.14
N LEU A 88 -6.17 -0.78 -8.00
CA LEU A 88 -5.02 -0.31 -7.23
C LEU A 88 -4.65 -1.23 -6.07
N VAL A 89 -3.43 -1.05 -5.58
CA VAL A 89 -2.92 -1.64 -4.33
C VAL A 89 -2.36 -0.52 -3.47
N ILE A 90 -2.77 -0.45 -2.21
CA ILE A 90 -2.11 0.41 -1.22
C ILE A 90 -1.14 -0.47 -0.43
N THR A 91 0.14 -0.10 -0.43
CA THR A 91 1.19 -0.76 0.35
C THR A 91 1.71 0.19 1.42
N PHE A 92 1.72 -0.28 2.66
CA PHE A 92 2.36 0.38 3.80
C PHE A 92 3.59 -0.42 4.21
N ILE A 93 4.67 0.27 4.53
CA ILE A 93 5.87 -0.35 5.09
C ILE A 93 6.22 0.41 6.36
N GLY A 94 6.26 -0.30 7.49
CA GLY A 94 6.67 0.25 8.78
C GLY A 94 7.68 -0.65 9.47
N SER A 95 8.26 -0.17 10.56
CA SER A 95 9.09 -1.01 11.45
C SER A 95 8.29 -2.19 12.00
N ASP A 96 8.99 -3.23 12.45
CA ASP A 96 8.43 -4.37 13.18
C ASP A 96 7.53 -3.96 14.37
N ASN A 97 7.89 -2.88 15.07
CA ASN A 97 7.16 -2.35 16.22
C ASN A 97 6.09 -1.29 15.86
N CYS A 98 5.88 -1.01 14.57
CA CYS A 98 4.85 -0.06 14.14
C CYS A 98 3.44 -0.62 14.44
N ASN A 99 2.53 0.23 14.91
CA ASN A 99 1.19 -0.22 15.27
C ASN A 99 0.37 -0.53 13.99
N THR A 100 0.17 -1.81 13.71
CA THR A 100 -0.59 -2.28 12.54
C THR A 100 -2.03 -1.77 12.54
N GLY A 101 -2.69 -1.70 13.70
CA GLY A 101 -4.05 -1.17 13.80
C GLY A 101 -4.15 0.30 13.39
N HIS A 102 -3.16 1.11 13.75
CA HIS A 102 -3.07 2.51 13.29
C HIS A 102 -2.88 2.59 11.78
N ILE A 103 -2.04 1.73 11.19
CA ILE A 103 -1.88 1.65 9.73
C ILE A 103 -3.22 1.31 9.05
N LEU A 104 -3.94 0.29 9.56
CA LEU A 104 -5.24 -0.10 9.01
C LEU A 104 -6.25 1.06 9.03
N SER A 105 -6.23 1.89 10.08
CA SER A 105 -7.11 3.06 10.20
C SER A 105 -6.84 4.16 9.16
N LEU A 106 -5.69 4.15 8.48
CA LEU A 106 -5.37 5.11 7.43
C LEU A 106 -6.12 4.82 6.12
N GLU A 107 -6.64 3.61 5.94
CA GLU A 107 -7.35 3.19 4.72
C GLU A 107 -8.49 4.16 4.35
N SER A 108 -9.36 4.47 5.32
CA SER A 108 -10.53 5.34 5.14
C SER A 108 -10.15 6.79 4.82
N GLN A 109 -8.95 7.22 5.22
CA GLN A 109 -8.42 8.55 4.91
C GLN A 109 -7.88 8.64 3.48
N ILE A 110 -7.43 7.53 2.90
CA ILE A 110 -6.85 7.48 1.55
C ILE A 110 -7.91 7.16 0.49
N GLU A 111 -8.94 6.40 0.85
CA GLU A 111 -10.03 5.96 -0.04
C GLU A 111 -10.64 7.04 -0.95
N PRO A 112 -10.92 8.26 -0.46
CA PRO A 112 -11.49 9.33 -1.28
C PRO A 112 -10.66 9.68 -2.51
N PHE A 113 -9.34 9.47 -2.46
CA PHE A 113 -8.42 9.81 -3.55
C PHE A 113 -8.23 8.66 -4.57
N LEU A 114 -8.67 7.45 -4.25
CA LEU A 114 -8.42 6.27 -5.07
C LEU A 114 -9.27 6.25 -6.34
N LYS A 115 -10.46 6.85 -6.32
CA LYS A 115 -11.39 6.82 -7.44
C LYS A 115 -10.78 7.48 -8.68
N ASP A 116 -10.18 8.65 -8.51
CA ASP A 116 -9.56 9.40 -9.59
C ASP A 116 -8.29 8.71 -10.11
N LEU A 117 -7.52 8.10 -9.21
CA LEU A 117 -6.35 7.30 -9.57
C LEU A 117 -6.70 6.02 -10.35
N ALA A 118 -7.82 5.38 -10.00
CA ALA A 118 -8.27 4.16 -10.65
C ALA A 118 -8.64 4.40 -12.13
N ALA A 119 -9.24 5.56 -12.44
CA ALA A 119 -9.57 5.94 -13.81
C ALA A 119 -8.31 6.00 -14.71
N VAL A 120 -7.21 6.57 -14.19
CA VAL A 120 -5.94 6.68 -14.92
C VAL A 120 -5.35 5.30 -15.28
N VAL A 121 -5.51 4.31 -14.40
CA VAL A 121 -5.02 2.95 -14.66
C VAL A 121 -5.91 2.20 -15.66
N GLN A 122 -7.22 2.47 -15.66
CA GLN A 122 -8.15 1.84 -16.59
C GLN A 122 -8.05 2.39 -18.03
N ASP A 123 -7.63 3.65 -18.17
CA ASP A 123 -7.41 4.32 -19.46
C ASP A 123 -6.00 4.06 -20.04
N ALA A 124 -5.15 3.32 -19.33
CA ALA A 124 -3.84 2.91 -19.84
C ALA A 124 -4.02 1.79 -20.89
N PRO A 125 -3.41 1.92 -22.09
CA PRO A 125 -3.59 0.98 -23.20
C PRO A 125 -3.00 -0.41 -22.95
#